data_AF-A0A1A8IDK5-F1
#
_entry.id   AF-A0A1A8IDK5-F1
#
_cell.length_a   1.000
_cell.length_b   1.000
_cell.length_c   1.000
_cell.angle_alpha   90.00
_cell.angle_beta   90.00
_cell.angle_gamma   90.00
#
_symmetry.space_group_name_H-M   'P 1'
#
loop_
_entity.id
_entity.type
_entity.pdbx_description
1 polymer ?
#
loop_
_entity_poly.entity_id
_entity_poly.type
_entity_poly.pdbx_seq_one_letter_code
_entity_poly.pdbx_strand_id
1 'polypeptide(L)' 'WRKEILEERDFQGLMILLQNLPTMHWGNEEVSVLLAEAYRLKFAFADAPNHYKR' A
#
# COMPACT_ATOMS: atom_id res chain seq x y z
N TRP A 1 0.53 5.53 -5.55
CA TRP A 1 1.91 5.13 -5.21
C TRP A 1 2.47 3.98 -6.02
N ARG A 2 1.69 3.00 -6.55
CA ARG A 2 2.28 1.93 -7.40
C ARG A 2 3.12 2.47 -8.56
N LYS A 3 2.62 3.50 -9.26
CA LYS A 3 3.30 4.10 -10.40
C LYS A 3 4.62 4.74 -9.96
N GLU A 4 4.55 5.58 -8.93
CA GLU A 4 5.67 6.33 -8.36
C GLU A 4 6.76 5.40 -7.81
N ILE A 5 6.36 4.31 -7.14
CA ILE A 5 7.27 3.27 -6.63
C ILE A 5 8.01 2.56 -7.78
N LEU A 6 7.36 2.32 -8.92
CA LEU A 6 7.98 1.65 -10.06
C LEU A 6 8.86 2.59 -10.90
N GLU A 7 8.63 3.90 -10.81
CA GLU A 7 9.41 4.93 -11.51
C GLU A 7 10.69 5.29 -10.76
N GLU A 8 10.74 5.12 -9.43
CA GLU A 8 11.94 5.34 -8.63
C GLU A 8 12.97 4.22 -8.85
N ARG A 9 14.15 4.60 -9.34
CA ARG A 9 15.23 3.66 -9.72
C ARG A 9 16.38 3.67 -8.73
N ASP A 10 16.45 4.68 -7.88
CA ASP A 10 17.43 4.76 -6.80
C ASP A 10 16.89 4.13 -5.51
N PHE A 11 17.74 3.34 -4.85
CA PHE A 11 17.33 2.64 -3.62
C PHE A 11 17.05 3.61 -2.48
N GLN A 12 17.87 4.65 -2.31
CA GLN A 12 17.68 5.62 -1.23
C GLN A 12 16.44 6.47 -1.48
N GLY A 13 16.23 6.92 -2.72
CA GLY A 13 15.01 7.60 -3.16
C GLY A 13 13.76 6.76 -2.91
N LEU A 14 13.79 5.48 -3.27
CA LEU A 14 12.68 4.56 -3.01
C LEU A 14 12.42 4.44 -1.50
N MET A 15 13.47 4.36 -0.70
CA MET A 15 13.29 4.27 0.75
C MET A 15 12.69 5.53 1.35
N ILE A 16 13.13 6.71 0.91
CA ILE A 16 12.58 7.98 1.36
C ILE A 16 11.10 8.09 0.98
N LEU A 17 10.73 7.69 -0.25
CA LEU A 17 9.34 7.67 -0.71
C LEU A 17 8.47 6.76 0.17
N LEU A 18 8.91 5.52 0.40
CA LEU A 18 8.15 4.56 1.20
C LEU A 18 7.97 5.01 2.66
N GLN A 19 8.94 5.73 3.21
CA GLN A 19 8.87 6.28 4.57
C GLN A 19 8.05 7.58 4.66
N ASN A 20 7.89 8.32 3.55
CA ASN A 20 7.25 9.63 3.51
C ASN A 20 6.25 9.73 2.35
N LEU A 21 5.26 8.82 2.32
CA LEU A 21 4.17 8.93 1.36
C LEU A 21 3.44 10.27 1.57
N PRO A 22 3.08 11.01 0.50
CA PRO A 22 2.53 12.36 0.62
C PRO A 22 1.02 12.31 0.98
N THR A 23 0.71 11.82 2.17
CA THR A 23 -0.65 11.65 2.69
C THR A 23 -1.09 12.79 3.61
N MET A 24 -0.31 13.87 3.71
CA MET A 24 -0.57 15.01 4.60
C MET A 24 -1.94 15.66 4.37
N HIS A 25 -2.47 15.59 3.16
CA HIS A 25 -3.76 16.17 2.79
C HIS A 25 -4.92 15.18 2.82
N TRP A 26 -4.69 13.94 3.24
CA TRP A 26 -5.77 12.95 3.30
C TRP A 26 -6.82 13.32 4.34
N GLY A 27 -8.08 13.17 3.95
CA GLY A 27 -9.24 13.28 4.81
C GLY A 27 -9.99 11.95 4.89
N ASN A 28 -11.26 12.03 5.30
CA ASN A 28 -12.10 10.84 5.51
C ASN A 28 -12.37 10.06 4.22
N GLU A 29 -12.42 10.72 3.06
CA GLU A 29 -12.70 10.07 1.78
C GLU A 29 -11.57 9.16 1.34
N GLU A 30 -10.32 9.65 1.36
CA GLU A 30 -9.15 8.84 0.99
C GLU A 30 -8.98 7.63 1.91
N VAL A 31 -9.21 7.83 3.22
CA VAL A 31 -9.15 6.75 4.21
C VAL A 31 -10.27 5.74 3.99
N SER A 32 -11.48 6.17 3.63
CA SER A 32 -12.61 5.26 3.35
C SER A 32 -12.33 4.39 2.12
N VAL A 33 -11.78 4.97 1.06
CA VAL A 33 -11.35 4.23 -0.13
C VAL A 33 -10.24 3.23 0.22
N LEU A 34 -9.24 3.64 1.02
CA LEU A 34 -8.18 2.75 1.48
C LEU A 34 -8.74 1.54 2.24
N LEU A 35 -9.69 1.77 3.16
CA LEU A 35 -10.32 0.71 3.94
C LEU A 35 -11.19 -0.22 3.07
N ALA A 36 -11.93 0.33 2.11
CA ALA A 36 -12.73 -0.46 1.18
C ALA A 36 -11.86 -1.39 0.35
N GLU A 37 -10.72 -0.90 -0.17
CA GLU A 37 -9.76 -1.72 -0.91
C GLU A 37 -9.09 -2.76 -0.01
N ALA A 38 -8.70 -2.41 1.21
CA ALA A 38 -8.14 -3.35 2.17
C ALA A 38 -9.13 -4.48 2.50
N TYR A 39 -10.41 -4.15 2.68
CA TYR A 39 -11.47 -5.15 2.89
C TYR A 39 -11.63 -6.03 1.66
N ARG A 40 -11.75 -5.45 0.46
CA ARG A 40 -11.83 -6.23 -0.80
C ARG A 40 -10.66 -7.21 -0.93
N LEU A 41 -9.44 -6.77 -0.66
CA LEU A 41 -8.24 -7.60 -0.70
C LEU A 41 -8.25 -8.71 0.36
N LYS A 42 -8.68 -8.42 1.59
CA LYS A 42 -8.84 -9.42 2.65
C LYS A 42 -9.69 -10.62 2.18
N PHE A 43 -10.79 -10.36 1.48
CA PHE A 43 -11.65 -11.43 0.96
C PHE A 43 -11.07 -12.09 -0.28
N ALA A 44 -10.49 -11.31 -1.20
CA ALA A 44 -9.88 -11.85 -2.40
C ALA A 44 -8.75 -12.87 -2.11
N PHE A 45 -8.05 -12.71 -0.98
CA PHE A 45 -6.95 -13.57 -0.56
C PHE A 45 -7.29 -14.42 0.68
N ALA A 46 -8.56 -14.56 1.05
CA ALA A 46 -8.95 -15.29 2.28
C ALA A 46 -8.49 -16.75 2.29
N ASP A 47 -8.45 -17.40 1.13
CA ASP A 47 -8.04 -18.80 0.96
C ASP A 47 -6.59 -18.95 0.48
N ALA A 48 -5.83 -17.85 0.40
CA ALA A 48 -4.44 -17.90 -0.02
C ALA A 48 -3.60 -18.71 1.00
N PRO A 49 -2.68 -19.57 0.53
CA PRO A 49 -1.82 -20.33 1.43
C PRO A 49 -0.97 -19.37 2.27
N ASN A 50 -1.00 -19.55 3.59
CA ASN A 50 -0.19 -18.74 4.49
C ASN A 50 1.28 -19.18 4.39
N HIS A 51 2.11 -18.34 3.77
CA HIS A 51 3.55 -18.55 3.59
C HIS A 51 4.37 -18.39 4.88
N TYR A 52 3.77 -17.90 5.96
CA TYR A 52 4.39 -17.72 7.28
C TYR A 52 4.02 -18.81 8.29
N LYS A 53 3.34 -19.89 7.87
CA LYS A 53 3.13 -21.07 8.74
C LYS A 53 4.46 -21.82 8.89
N ARG A 54 5.14 -21.61 10.02
CA ARG A 54 6.12 -22.53 10.58
C ARG A 54 5.41 -23.64 11.35
#